data_AF-A0A5M7BSE7-F1
#
_entry.id   AF-A0A5M7BSE7-F1
#
_cell.length_a   1.000
_cell.length_b   1.000
_cell.length_c   1.000
_cell.angle_alpha   90.00
_cell.angle_beta   90.00
_cell.angle_gamma   90.00
#
_symmetry.space_group_name_H-M   'P 1'
#
loop_
_entity.id
_entity.type
_entity.pdbx_description
1 polymer ?
#
loop_
_entity_poly.entity_id
_entity_poly.type
_entity_poly.pdbx_seq_one_letter_code
_entity_poly.pdbx_strand_id
1 'polypeptide(L)'
;MQPDKVFGNPGLEQAEAVEDGTALIGNMTPAGVDGPITPQQRQAIAHKIGEDWNRISSSIAELFATGVPGNDPRTQQVVGEHYRWICHFWTPDRASYLRLAEMYVNQPKFRRRIERKKPKGMAAYLREAMITYAWANLR
;
A
#
# COMPACT_ATOMS: atom_id res chain seq x y z
N MET A 1 -13.59 15.97 -23.17
CA MET A 1 -13.70 16.52 -21.80
C MET A 1 -14.36 15.45 -20.95
N GLN A 2 -13.63 14.82 -20.03
CA GLN A 2 -14.20 13.90 -19.03
C GLN A 2 -14.27 14.64 -17.69
N PRO A 3 -15.38 14.56 -16.94
CA PRO A 3 -15.55 15.33 -15.73
C PRO A 3 -14.83 14.69 -14.54
N ASP A 4 -14.32 15.57 -13.67
CA ASP A 4 -13.69 15.33 -12.39
C ASP A 4 -14.38 14.25 -11.53
N LYS A 5 -13.68 13.14 -11.29
CA LYS A 5 -13.98 12.28 -10.14
C LYS A 5 -13.17 12.78 -8.94
N VAL A 6 -13.81 13.63 -8.17
CA VAL A 6 -13.40 14.03 -6.82
C VAL A 6 -13.37 12.78 -5.93
N PHE A 7 -12.19 12.41 -5.45
CA PHE A 7 -12.01 11.33 -4.48
C PHE A 7 -12.09 11.88 -3.06
N GLY A 8 -13.19 11.57 -2.36
CA GLY A 8 -13.31 11.75 -0.91
C GLY A 8 -14.70 12.22 -0.49
N ASN A 9 -15.45 11.38 0.24
CA ASN A 9 -16.66 11.80 0.93
C ASN A 9 -16.28 12.36 2.31
N PRO A 10 -16.62 13.63 2.64
CA PRO A 10 -16.16 14.31 3.86
C PRO A 10 -16.86 13.87 5.17
N GLY A 11 -17.72 12.85 5.14
CA GLY A 11 -18.62 12.51 6.26
C GLY A 11 -18.18 11.40 7.22
N LEU A 12 -17.02 10.77 7.04
CA LEU A 12 -16.54 9.71 7.95
C LEU A 12 -15.16 10.09 8.49
N GLU A 13 -15.19 11.16 9.27
CA GLU A 13 -14.05 11.75 9.90
C GLU A 13 -13.71 11.04 11.22
N GLN A 14 -12.43 10.67 11.30
CA GLN A 14 -11.58 10.70 12.49
C GLN A 14 -11.37 9.43 13.34
N ALA A 15 -12.27 8.43 13.39
CA ALA A 15 -12.07 7.29 14.33
C ALA A 15 -11.49 5.98 13.72
N GLU A 16 -11.82 5.60 12.49
CA GLU A 16 -11.37 4.30 11.93
C GLU A 16 -10.08 4.39 11.10
N ALA A 17 -9.64 5.60 10.72
CA ALA A 17 -8.49 5.81 9.84
C ALA A 17 -7.12 5.75 10.53
N VAL A 18 -7.08 5.43 11.83
CA VAL A 18 -5.85 5.49 12.64
C VAL A 18 -5.01 4.22 12.57
N GLU A 19 -5.55 3.06 12.20
CA GLU A 19 -4.82 1.78 12.28
C GLU A 19 -4.85 0.91 11.01
N ASP A 20 -5.80 1.12 10.10
CA ASP A 20 -5.93 0.26 8.91
C ASP A 20 -5.20 0.78 7.66
N GLY A 21 -4.49 -0.12 6.98
CA GLY A 21 -3.86 0.10 5.66
C GLY A 21 -4.84 0.52 4.55
N THR A 22 -6.15 0.36 4.77
CA THR A 22 -7.23 0.82 3.89
C THR A 22 -7.27 2.34 3.73
N ALA A 23 -6.73 3.11 4.68
CA ALA A 23 -6.68 4.56 4.60
C ALA A 23 -5.84 5.07 3.40
N LEU A 24 -4.86 4.28 2.92
CA LEU A 24 -4.02 4.65 1.77
C LEU A 24 -4.77 4.55 0.44
N ILE A 25 -5.83 3.73 0.38
CA ILE A 25 -6.48 3.28 -0.84
C ILE A 25 -8.01 3.31 -0.63
N GLY A 26 -8.55 4.51 -0.34
CA GLY A 26 -9.89 4.70 0.25
C GLY A 26 -11.03 3.85 -0.33
N ASN A 27 -11.98 3.44 0.53
CA ASN A 27 -13.27 2.74 0.31
C ASN A 27 -13.48 1.87 -0.97
N MET A 28 -12.44 1.30 -1.58
CA MET A 28 -12.60 0.44 -2.75
C MET A 28 -13.06 -0.96 -2.35
N THR A 29 -13.88 -1.56 -3.20
CA THR A 29 -14.30 -2.95 -3.06
C THR A 29 -13.15 -3.85 -3.55
N PRO A 30 -12.77 -4.90 -2.81
CA PRO A 30 -11.70 -5.80 -3.22
C PRO A 30 -11.96 -6.42 -4.59
N ALA A 31 -10.95 -6.52 -5.44
CA ALA A 31 -11.04 -7.21 -6.72
C ALA A 31 -11.29 -8.72 -6.51
N GLY A 32 -12.18 -9.33 -7.31
CA GLY A 32 -12.39 -10.80 -7.34
C GLY A 32 -13.56 -11.35 -6.50
N VAL A 33 -14.51 -10.49 -6.11
CA VAL A 33 -15.74 -10.90 -5.42
C VAL A 33 -16.92 -10.91 -6.41
N ASP A 34 -17.28 -12.10 -6.88
CA ASP A 34 -18.49 -12.30 -7.69
C ASP A 34 -19.71 -12.40 -6.76
N GLY A 35 -20.69 -11.49 -6.94
CA GLY A 35 -21.95 -11.46 -6.18
C GLY A 35 -22.00 -10.45 -5.02
N PRO A 36 -23.16 -10.31 -4.34
CA PRO A 36 -23.32 -9.36 -3.25
C PRO A 36 -22.54 -9.80 -2.00
N ILE A 37 -21.49 -9.06 -1.66
CA ILE A 37 -20.73 -9.26 -0.40
C ILE A 37 -21.59 -8.80 0.78
N THR A 38 -21.70 -9.62 1.82
CA THR A 38 -22.38 -9.23 3.07
C THR A 38 -21.58 -8.19 3.86
N PRO A 39 -22.21 -7.41 4.76
CA PRO A 39 -21.48 -6.50 5.65
C PRO A 39 -20.39 -7.19 6.48
N GLN A 40 -20.65 -8.42 6.94
CA GLN A 40 -19.69 -9.21 7.71
C GLN A 40 -18.48 -9.63 6.87
N GLN A 41 -18.70 -10.08 5.63
CA GLN A 41 -17.62 -10.42 4.71
C GLN A 41 -16.78 -9.18 4.36
N ARG A 42 -17.42 -8.02 4.15
CA ARG A 42 -16.71 -6.75 3.91
C ARG A 42 -15.81 -6.39 5.09
N GLN A 43 -16.32 -6.52 6.32
CA GLN A 43 -15.53 -6.26 7.53
C GLN A 43 -14.34 -7.21 7.65
N ALA A 44 -14.54 -8.50 7.41
CA ALA A 44 -13.46 -9.50 7.49
C ALA A 44 -12.37 -9.23 6.45
N ILE A 45 -12.74 -8.83 5.22
CA ILE A 45 -11.76 -8.49 4.19
C ILE A 45 -11.00 -7.21 4.56
N ALA A 46 -11.69 -6.18 5.05
CA ALA A 46 -11.07 -4.93 5.49
C ALA A 46 -10.05 -5.18 6.61
N HIS A 47 -10.43 -5.98 7.61
CA HIS A 47 -9.55 -6.38 8.71
C HIS A 47 -8.30 -7.10 8.20
N LYS A 48 -8.46 -8.10 7.34
CA LYS A 48 -7.34 -8.86 6.77
C LYS A 48 -6.38 -7.96 5.99
N ILE A 49 -6.92 -7.05 5.17
CA ILE A 49 -6.11 -6.08 4.41
C ILE A 49 -5.34 -5.15 5.35
N GLY A 50 -5.94 -4.73 6.47
CA GLY A 50 -5.28 -3.95 7.51
C GLY A 50 -4.13 -4.70 8.20
N GLU A 51 -4.37 -5.95 8.61
CA GLU A 51 -3.37 -6.82 9.23
C GLU A 51 -2.19 -7.10 8.27
N ASP A 52 -2.48 -7.39 7.00
CA ASP A 52 -1.46 -7.60 5.99
C ASP A 52 -0.56 -6.37 5.83
N TRP A 53 -1.14 -5.16 5.81
CA TRP A 53 -0.37 -3.92 5.76
C TRP A 53 0.52 -3.75 7.01
N ASN A 54 -0.02 -4.01 8.21
CA ASN A 54 0.73 -3.87 9.45
C ASN A 54 1.93 -4.83 9.50
N ARG A 55 1.74 -6.07 9.03
CA ARG A 55 2.81 -7.06 8.89
C ARG A 55 3.85 -6.62 7.86
N ILE A 56 3.43 -6.31 6.63
CA ILE A 56 4.30 -5.91 5.52
C ILE A 56 5.13 -4.67 5.89
N SER A 57 4.48 -3.61 6.39
CA SER A 57 5.15 -2.37 6.77
C SER A 57 6.13 -2.55 7.94
N SER A 58 5.86 -3.49 8.85
CA SER A 58 6.80 -3.83 9.92
C SER A 58 8.02 -4.58 9.40
N SER A 59 7.85 -5.54 8.50
CA SER A 59 8.97 -6.23 7.85
C SER A 59 9.84 -5.29 7.02
N ILE A 60 9.24 -4.36 6.26
CA ILE A 60 9.99 -3.32 5.53
C ILE A 60 10.79 -2.45 6.51
N ALA A 61 10.20 -2.05 7.64
CA ALA A 61 10.87 -1.23 8.63
C ALA A 61 12.06 -1.94 9.29
N GLU A 62 11.93 -3.24 9.57
CA GLU A 62 13.01 -4.07 10.11
C GLU A 62 14.16 -4.23 9.13
N LEU A 63 13.87 -4.55 7.86
CA LEU A 63 14.87 -4.64 6.80
C LEU A 63 15.61 -3.31 6.60
N PHE A 64 14.88 -2.20 6.63
CA PHE A 64 15.47 -0.86 6.56
C PHE A 64 16.37 -0.57 7.78
N ALA A 65 15.88 -0.85 9.00
CA ALA A 65 16.63 -0.60 10.23
C ALA A 65 17.90 -1.44 10.36
N THR A 66 17.90 -2.64 9.77
CA THR A 66 19.06 -3.56 9.74
C THR A 66 19.98 -3.33 8.54
N GLY A 67 19.68 -2.35 7.68
CA GLY A 67 20.52 -1.97 6.54
C GLY A 67 20.47 -2.94 5.36
N VAL A 68 19.44 -3.78 5.26
CA VAL A 68 19.28 -4.71 4.13
C VAL A 68 18.97 -3.93 2.84
N PRO A 69 19.74 -4.11 1.74
CA PRO A 69 19.52 -3.38 0.50
C PRO A 69 18.11 -3.54 -0.08
N GLY A 70 17.63 -2.51 -0.78
CA GLY A 70 16.30 -2.51 -1.42
C GLY A 70 16.12 -3.61 -2.47
N ASN A 71 17.21 -4.00 -3.13
CA ASN A 71 17.25 -5.05 -4.16
C ASN A 71 17.64 -6.45 -3.61
N ASP A 72 17.87 -6.59 -2.30
CA ASP A 72 18.13 -7.89 -1.68
C ASP A 72 16.92 -8.82 -1.86
N PRO A 73 17.12 -10.13 -2.13
CA PRO A 73 16.02 -11.08 -2.28
C PRO A 73 15.00 -11.07 -1.13
N ARG A 74 15.47 -10.85 0.11
CA ARG A 74 14.59 -10.75 1.30
C ARG A 74 13.68 -9.53 1.21
N THR A 75 14.21 -8.40 0.79
CA THR A 75 13.43 -7.18 0.56
C THR A 75 12.45 -7.37 -0.58
N GLN A 76 12.90 -7.96 -1.69
CA GLN A 76 12.06 -8.19 -2.87
C GLN A 76 10.91 -9.15 -2.58
N GLN A 77 11.10 -10.14 -1.69
CA GLN A 77 10.02 -10.99 -1.20
C GLN A 77 8.92 -10.17 -0.52
N VAL A 78 9.29 -9.28 0.41
CA VAL A 78 8.34 -8.43 1.14
C VAL A 78 7.69 -7.39 0.21
N VAL A 79 8.42 -6.85 -0.76
CA VAL A 79 7.83 -5.96 -1.79
C VAL A 79 6.86 -6.71 -2.70
N GLY A 80 7.08 -7.99 -2.96
CA GLY A 80 6.11 -8.83 -3.66
C GLY A 80 4.81 -9.01 -2.88
N GLU A 81 4.89 -9.12 -1.55
CA GLU A 81 3.71 -9.09 -0.68
C GLU A 81 3.00 -7.73 -0.73
N HIS A 82 3.77 -6.64 -0.71
CA HIS A 82 3.24 -5.30 -0.89
C HIS A 82 2.50 -5.15 -2.23
N TYR A 83 3.07 -5.64 -3.33
CA TYR A 83 2.40 -5.62 -4.64
C TYR A 83 1.08 -6.40 -4.62
N ARG A 84 1.06 -7.62 -4.05
CA ARG A 84 -0.18 -8.40 -3.89
C ARG A 84 -1.20 -7.69 -3.01
N TRP A 85 -0.74 -7.01 -1.97
CA TRP A 85 -1.59 -6.20 -1.11
C TRP A 85 -2.25 -5.05 -1.89
N ILE A 86 -1.49 -4.34 -2.74
CA ILE A 86 -2.04 -3.33 -3.66
C ILE A 86 -3.05 -3.95 -4.63
N CYS A 87 -2.82 -5.18 -5.10
CA CYS A 87 -3.71 -5.90 -6.02
C CYS A 87 -5.11 -6.16 -5.46
N HIS A 88 -5.32 -6.10 -4.15
CA HIS A 88 -6.67 -6.13 -3.59
C HIS A 88 -7.51 -4.95 -4.06
N PHE A 89 -6.91 -3.81 -4.37
CA PHE A 89 -7.61 -2.58 -4.71
C PHE A 89 -7.69 -2.33 -6.22
N TRP A 90 -6.59 -2.58 -6.92
CA TRP A 90 -6.46 -2.50 -8.37
C TRP A 90 -5.17 -3.22 -8.78
N THR A 91 -5.06 -3.69 -10.02
CA THR A 91 -3.87 -4.39 -10.49
C THR A 91 -2.95 -3.43 -11.27
N PRO A 92 -1.87 -2.91 -10.65
CA PRO A 92 -0.92 -2.06 -11.37
C PRO A 92 -0.11 -2.84 -12.41
N ASP A 93 0.07 -2.20 -13.56
CA ASP A 93 1.17 -2.47 -14.48
C ASP A 93 2.49 -1.83 -13.98
N ARG A 94 3.59 -2.07 -14.69
CA ARG A 94 4.90 -1.53 -14.29
C ARG A 94 4.88 -0.01 -14.16
N ALA A 95 4.36 0.68 -15.17
CA ALA A 95 4.36 2.15 -15.22
C ALA A 95 3.58 2.75 -14.03
N SER A 96 2.42 2.17 -13.72
CA SER A 96 1.56 2.68 -12.68
C SER A 96 2.08 2.32 -11.28
N TYR A 97 2.75 1.17 -11.11
CA TYR A 97 3.44 0.82 -9.86
C TYR A 97 4.65 1.73 -9.58
N LEU A 98 5.41 2.10 -10.61
CA LEU A 98 6.50 3.08 -10.50
C LEU A 98 5.97 4.46 -10.08
N ARG A 99 4.87 4.90 -10.69
CA ARG A 99 4.24 6.18 -10.32
C ARG A 99 3.73 6.18 -8.87
N LEU A 100 3.25 5.03 -8.39
CA LEU A 100 2.88 4.85 -6.98
C LEU A 100 4.10 4.97 -6.05
N ALA A 101 5.23 4.35 -6.43
CA ALA A 101 6.48 4.43 -5.67
C ALA A 101 6.97 5.88 -5.52
N GLU A 102 6.91 6.67 -6.60
CA GLU A 102 7.22 8.11 -6.55
C GLU A 102 6.27 8.88 -5.63
N MET A 103 4.97 8.58 -5.69
CA MET A 103 3.97 9.25 -4.87
C MET A 103 4.20 9.06 -3.36
N TYR A 104 4.68 7.89 -2.94
CA TYR A 104 4.97 7.60 -1.53
C TYR A 104 5.99 8.57 -0.92
N VAL A 105 6.90 9.06 -1.73
CA VAL A 105 7.94 10.00 -1.33
C VAL A 105 7.49 11.44 -1.61
N ASN A 106 6.93 11.73 -2.77
CA ASN A 106 6.68 13.10 -3.21
C ASN A 106 5.47 13.77 -2.54
N GLN A 107 4.52 12.99 -2.01
CA GLN A 107 3.34 13.53 -1.33
C GLN A 107 3.46 13.36 0.20
N PRO A 108 3.55 14.47 0.98
CA PRO A 108 3.79 14.42 2.43
C PRO A 108 2.80 13.56 3.22
N LYS A 109 1.54 13.49 2.78
CA LYS A 109 0.49 12.68 3.42
C LYS A 109 0.79 11.17 3.37
N PHE A 110 1.36 10.68 2.26
CA PHE A 110 1.71 9.27 2.10
C PHE A 110 2.97 8.93 2.89
N ARG A 111 4.01 9.76 2.75
CA ARG A 111 5.24 9.63 3.54
C ARG A 111 4.96 9.56 5.03
N ARG A 112 4.17 10.50 5.56
CA ARG A 112 3.81 10.53 7.00
C ARG A 112 3.10 9.27 7.46
N ARG A 113 2.25 8.67 6.62
CA ARG A 113 1.53 7.44 6.96
C ARG A 113 2.45 6.22 6.94
N ILE A 114 3.30 6.09 5.93
CA ILE A 114 4.27 4.98 5.81
C ILE A 114 5.28 5.01 6.96
N GLU A 115 5.78 6.20 7.30
CA GLU A 115 6.80 6.37 8.34
C GLU A 115 6.20 6.51 9.76
N ARG A 116 4.88 6.39 9.91
CA ARG A 116 4.21 6.56 11.20
C ARG A 116 4.66 5.48 12.19
N LYS A 117 5.31 5.90 13.28
CA LYS A 117 5.94 5.01 14.28
C LYS A 117 7.04 4.10 13.69
N LYS A 118 7.61 4.45 12.53
CA LYS A 118 8.69 3.72 11.86
C LYS A 118 9.93 4.62 11.68
N PRO A 119 11.11 4.07 11.36
CA PRO A 119 12.30 4.88 11.14
C PRO A 119 12.13 5.87 9.98
N LYS A 120 12.68 7.09 10.12
CA LYS A 120 12.67 8.11 9.05
C LYS A 120 13.48 7.64 7.84
N GLY A 121 12.99 7.92 6.64
CA GLY A 121 13.64 7.49 5.40
C GLY A 121 13.15 6.14 4.87
N MET A 122 12.34 5.42 5.65
CA MET A 122 11.72 4.16 5.22
C MET A 122 10.86 4.34 3.95
N ALA A 123 10.21 5.49 3.76
CA ALA A 123 9.42 5.70 2.54
C ALA A 123 10.30 5.76 1.27
N ALA A 124 11.50 6.35 1.38
CA ALA A 124 12.47 6.39 0.29
C ALA A 124 13.05 4.98 0.02
N TYR A 125 13.36 4.24 1.08
CA TYR A 125 13.77 2.84 0.98
C TYR A 125 12.73 1.98 0.26
N LEU A 126 11.46 2.09 0.65
CA LEU A 126 10.36 1.37 0.03
C LEU A 126 10.21 1.74 -1.46
N ARG A 127 10.34 3.02 -1.81
CA ARG A 127 10.34 3.47 -3.21
C ARG A 127 11.40 2.74 -4.04
N GLU A 128 12.65 2.73 -3.60
CA GLU A 128 13.75 2.06 -4.34
C GLU A 128 13.50 0.55 -4.50
N ALA A 129 13.00 -0.09 -3.45
CA ALA A 129 12.67 -1.51 -3.47
C ALA A 129 11.49 -1.81 -4.41
N MET A 130 10.47 -0.95 -4.45
CA MET A 130 9.35 -1.02 -5.39
C MET A 130 9.81 -0.84 -6.85
N ILE A 131 10.71 0.10 -7.12
CA ILE A 131 11.27 0.31 -8.47
C ILE A 131 11.95 -0.98 -8.96
N THR A 132 12.80 -1.56 -8.11
CA THR A 132 13.49 -2.83 -8.42
C THR A 132 12.48 -3.94 -8.75
N TYR A 133 11.44 -4.10 -7.92
CA TYR A 133 10.41 -5.10 -8.12
C TYR A 133 9.64 -4.90 -9.43
N ALA A 134 9.29 -3.65 -9.74
CA ALA A 134 8.52 -3.29 -10.93
C ALA A 134 9.23 -3.73 -12.21
N TRP A 135 10.53 -3.42 -12.31
CA TRP A 135 11.34 -3.77 -13.47
C TRP A 135 11.55 -5.27 -13.63
N ALA A 136 11.69 -5.99 -12.50
CA ALA A 136 11.92 -7.43 -12.53
C ALA A 136 10.66 -8.26 -12.80
N ASN A 137 9.47 -7.82 -12.36
CA ASN A 137 8.29 -8.69 -12.28
C ASN A 137 7.07 -8.22 -13.07
N LEU A 138 6.96 -6.92 -13.35
CA LEU A 138 5.75 -6.35 -13.94
C LEU A 138 5.96 -6.08 -15.43
N ARG A 139 4.87 -6.09 -16.21
CA ARG A 139 4.88 -5.72 -17.63
C ARG A 139 4.58 -4.24 -17.81
#